data_AF-A0A7V4Y8V2-F1
#
_entry.id   AF-A0A7V4Y8V2-F1
#
_cell.length_a   1.000
_cell.length_b   1.000
_cell.length_c   1.000
_cell.angle_alpha   90.00
_cell.angle_beta   90.00
_cell.angle_gamma   90.00
#
_symmetry.space_group_name_H-M   'P 1'
#
loop_
_entity.id
_entity.type
_entity.pdbx_description
1 polymer ?
#
loop_
_entity_poly.entity_id
_entity_poly.type
_entity_poly.pdbx_seq_one_letter_code
_entity_poly.pdbx_strand_id
1 'polypeptide(L)'
;MGSVKNAKNKKVICHDCKREIEVKGSKIKNGVILVYESGGEKITIFKCKECFEKSQELKNYQPCEVYSRVVGYLRPVQQWNLGKQQEFKERKEYKIKI
;
A
#
# COMPACT_ATOMS: atom_id res chain seq x y z
N MET A 1 44.28 22.81 -3.60
CA MET A 1 43.13 22.32 -4.39
C MET A 1 42.54 21.10 -3.70
N GLY A 2 41.41 21.26 -3.00
CA GLY A 2 40.73 20.17 -2.30
C GLY A 2 39.78 19.42 -3.23
N SER A 3 39.94 18.10 -3.28
CA SER A 3 39.21 17.17 -4.13
C SER A 3 37.70 17.29 -4.01
N VAL A 4 37.06 17.35 -5.18
CA VAL A 4 35.62 17.45 -5.42
C VAL A 4 34.87 16.32 -4.72
N LYS A 5 33.99 16.65 -3.78
CA LYS A 5 33.07 15.71 -3.13
C LYS A 5 32.05 15.23 -4.15
N ASN A 6 32.22 13.99 -4.63
CA ASN A 6 31.36 13.32 -5.59
C ASN A 6 29.93 13.21 -5.03
N ALA A 7 28.96 13.81 -5.73
CA ALA A 7 27.61 14.04 -5.21
C ALA A 7 26.70 12.80 -5.36
N LYS A 8 26.47 12.13 -4.23
CA LYS A 8 25.24 11.40 -3.82
C LYS A 8 24.44 10.69 -4.93
N ASN A 9 24.76 9.42 -5.19
CA ASN A 9 23.84 8.47 -5.84
C ASN A 9 22.63 8.21 -4.91
N LYS A 10 21.43 8.73 -5.25
CA LYS A 10 20.19 8.38 -4.54
C LYS A 10 19.69 7.03 -5.05
N LYS A 11 19.80 5.99 -4.22
CA LYS A 11 19.21 4.67 -4.47
C LYS A 11 17.70 4.74 -4.27
N VAL A 12 16.93 4.34 -5.28
CA VAL A 12 15.46 4.28 -5.24
C VAL A 12 15.02 2.83 -5.25
N ILE A 13 13.97 2.48 -4.51
CA ILE A 13 13.53 1.09 -4.33
C ILE A 13 12.15 0.90 -4.96
N CYS A 14 11.96 -0.20 -5.70
CA CYS A 14 10.66 -0.58 -6.25
C CYS A 14 9.67 -0.98 -5.15
N HIS A 15 8.44 -0.46 -5.22
CA HIS A 15 7.37 -0.76 -4.26
C HIS A 15 7.02 -2.25 -4.18
N ASP A 16 6.91 -2.94 -5.32
CA ASP A 16 6.42 -4.33 -5.35
C ASP A 16 7.53 -5.36 -5.11
N CYS A 17 8.70 -5.21 -5.74
CA CYS A 17 9.76 -6.21 -5.69
C CYS A 17 10.98 -5.80 -4.84
N LYS A 18 10.98 -4.61 -4.25
CA LYS A 18 12.09 -4.07 -3.43
C LYS A 18 13.45 -4.02 -4.14
N ARG A 19 13.48 -4.14 -5.48
CA ARG A 19 14.71 -4.01 -6.28
C ARG A 19 15.20 -2.57 -6.30
N GLU A 20 16.52 -2.40 -6.19
CA GLU A 20 17.18 -1.10 -6.33
C GLU A 20 17.12 -0.64 -7.79
N ILE A 21 16.79 0.63 -7.99
CA ILE A 21 16.71 1.29 -9.29
C ILE A 21 17.79 2.38 -9.30
N GLU A 22 18.73 2.25 -10.23
CA GLU A 22 19.77 3.25 -10.44
C GLU A 22 19.22 4.46 -11.20
N VAL A 23 19.29 5.62 -10.57
CA VAL A 23 18.91 6.90 -11.18
C VAL A 23 20.17 7.56 -11.73
N LYS A 24 20.39 7.51 -13.05
CA LYS A 24 21.44 8.29 -13.72
C LYS A 24 20.84 9.60 -14.24
N GLY A 25 20.85 10.65 -13.41
CA GLY A 25 20.29 11.96 -13.73
C GLY A 25 18.75 11.95 -13.81
N SER A 26 18.16 12.56 -14.84
CA SER A 26 16.70 12.64 -15.04
C SER A 26 16.07 11.42 -15.70
N LYS A 27 16.83 10.36 -15.99
CA LYS A 27 16.35 9.13 -16.65
C LYS A 27 16.48 7.94 -15.71
N ILE A 28 15.35 7.46 -15.21
CA ILE A 28 15.27 6.22 -14.45
C ILE A 28 15.51 5.08 -15.45
N LYS A 29 16.61 4.33 -15.28
CA LYS A 29 16.78 3.08 -16.03
C LYS A 29 15.84 2.05 -15.43
N ASN A 30 14.83 1.66 -16.21
CA ASN A 30 13.99 0.48 -15.95
C ASN A 30 12.87 0.63 -14.89
N GLY A 31 12.31 1.83 -14.71
CA GLY A 31 11.16 2.05 -13.83
C GLY A 31 10.24 3.17 -14.27
N VAL A 32 9.00 3.13 -13.78
CA VAL A 32 7.98 4.16 -13.94
C VAL A 32 7.75 4.88 -12.60
N ILE A 33 7.41 6.16 -12.68
CA ILE A 33 6.99 6.97 -11.54
C ILE A 33 5.47 7.05 -11.58
N LEU A 34 4.84 6.68 -10.48
CA LEU A 34 3.40 6.86 -10.28
C LEU A 34 3.20 7.98 -9.28
N VAL A 35 2.33 8.93 -9.62
CA VAL A 35 1.99 10.06 -8.78
C VAL A 35 0.54 9.89 -8.34
N TYR A 36 0.33 9.83 -7.03
CA TYR A 36 -0.99 9.74 -6.42
C TYR A 36 -1.24 10.96 -5.54
N GLU A 37 -2.49 11.37 -5.42
CA GLU A 37 -2.92 12.43 -4.51
C GLU A 37 -3.65 11.80 -3.32
N SER A 38 -3.16 12.03 -2.11
CA SER A 38 -3.83 11.60 -0.88
C SER A 38 -3.87 12.77 0.10
N GLY A 39 -5.07 13.22 0.47
CA GLY A 39 -5.24 14.29 1.46
C GLY A 39 -4.61 15.65 1.07
N GLY A 40 -4.39 15.92 -0.22
CA GLY A 40 -3.75 17.14 -0.71
C GLY A 40 -2.22 17.06 -0.85
N GLU A 41 -1.60 15.96 -0.43
CA GLU A 41 -0.17 15.69 -0.62
C GLU A 41 0.06 14.77 -1.82
N LYS A 42 1.06 15.11 -2.65
CA LYS A 42 1.44 14.32 -3.83
C LYS A 42 2.45 13.25 -3.41
N ILE A 43 2.05 11.99 -3.47
CA ILE A 43 2.91 10.85 -3.19
C ILE A 43 3.50 10.32 -4.49
N THR A 44 4.83 10.20 -4.53
CA THR A 44 5.57 9.60 -5.65
C THR A 44 6.00 8.18 -5.32
N ILE A 45 5.54 7.20 -6.09
CA ILE A 45 5.88 5.79 -5.92
C ILE A 45 6.62 5.27 -7.14
N PHE A 46 7.67 4.49 -6.90
CA PHE A 46 8.52 3.92 -7.93
C PHE A 46 8.19 2.43 -8.14
N LYS A 47 7.95 2.04 -9.39
CA LYS A 47 7.82 0.63 -9.80
C LYS A 47 8.79 0.32 -10.92
N CYS A 48 9.41 -0.87 -10.89
CA CYS A 48 10.19 -1.33 -12.05
C CYS A 48 9.26 -1.69 -13.21
N LYS A 49 9.78 -1.67 -14.45
CA LYS A 49 9.00 -1.92 -15.66
C LYS A 49 8.25 -3.27 -15.60
N GLU A 50 8.95 -4.32 -15.17
CA GLU A 50 8.37 -5.66 -15.03
C GLU A 50 7.21 -5.73 -14.00
N CYS A 51 7.33 -5.03 -12.87
CA CYS A 51 6.26 -5.00 -11.86
C CYS A 51 5.07 -4.17 -12.34
N PHE A 52 5.33 -3.10 -13.10
CA PHE A 52 4.29 -2.27 -13.68
C PHE A 52 3.49 -3.01 -14.76
N GLU A 53 4.16 -3.76 -15.64
CA GLU A 53 3.50 -4.59 -16.66
C GLU A 53 2.66 -5.72 -16.05
N LYS A 54 3.06 -6.26 -14.89
CA LYS A 54 2.27 -7.26 -14.16
C LYS A 54 1.07 -6.68 -13.43
N SER A 55 1.22 -5.53 -12.80
CA SER A 55 0.13 -4.84 -12.10
C SER A 55 0.39 -3.34 -12.06
N GLN A 56 -0.36 -2.62 -12.90
CA GLN A 56 -0.35 -1.16 -12.96
C GLN A 56 -0.89 -0.52 -11.68
N GLU A 57 -1.76 -1.23 -10.95
CA GLU A 57 -2.37 -0.77 -9.71
C GLU A 57 -1.40 -0.80 -8.52
N LEU A 58 -1.62 0.12 -7.57
CA LEU A 58 -0.86 0.21 -6.34
C LEU A 58 -1.52 -0.66 -5.25
N LYS A 59 -1.06 -1.91 -5.11
CA LYS A 59 -1.50 -2.80 -4.02
C LYS A 59 -0.72 -2.49 -2.74
N ASN A 60 -1.32 -2.76 -1.58
CA ASN A 60 -0.66 -2.73 -0.27
C ASN A 60 -0.03 -1.38 0.13
N TYR A 61 -0.52 -0.26 -0.39
CA TYR A 61 -0.04 1.06 -0.01
C TYR A 61 -0.65 1.58 1.29
N GLN A 62 -1.99 1.52 1.38
CA GLN A 62 -2.73 1.90 2.56
C GLN A 62 -3.65 0.75 2.97
N PRO A 63 -3.74 0.42 4.29
CA PRO A 63 -4.71 -0.55 4.75
C PRO A 63 -6.12 -0.06 4.44
N CYS A 64 -6.93 -0.93 3.85
CA CYS A 64 -8.35 -0.66 3.65
C CYS A 64 -9.07 -0.75 5.01
N GLU A 65 -9.72 0.34 5.43
CA GLU A 65 -10.52 0.33 6.65
C GLU A 65 -11.90 -0.27 6.37
N VAL A 66 -12.18 -1.41 7.00
CA VAL A 66 -13.44 -2.14 6.83
C VAL A 66 -14.41 -1.74 7.94
N TYR A 67 -15.62 -1.36 7.56
CA TYR A 67 -16.67 -0.96 8.48
C TYR A 67 -17.77 -2.02 8.56
N SER A 68 -18.31 -2.23 9.76
CA SER A 68 -19.52 -3.02 9.98
C SER A 68 -20.67 -2.11 10.36
N ARG A 69 -21.87 -2.41 9.85
CA ARG A 69 -23.12 -1.70 10.19
C ARG A 69 -23.90 -2.52 11.21
N VAL A 70 -23.96 -2.04 12.46
CA VAL A 70 -24.72 -2.69 13.54
C VAL A 70 -25.85 -1.75 13.96
N VAL A 71 -27.10 -2.22 13.91
CA VAL A 71 -28.32 -1.46 14.30
C VAL A 71 -28.38 0.00 13.81
N GLY A 72 -27.81 0.28 12.63
CA GLY A 72 -27.88 1.59 11.99
C GLY A 72 -26.61 2.45 12.09
N TYR A 73 -25.65 2.16 12.96
CA TYR A 73 -24.38 2.88 13.03
C TYR A 73 -23.22 2.11 12.38
N LEU A 74 -22.27 2.85 11.80
CA LEU A 74 -21.04 2.31 11.23
C LEU A 74 -19.94 2.28 12.29
N ARG A 75 -19.23 1.14 12.42
CA ARG A 75 -18.07 0.99 13.31
C ARG A 75 -16.92 0.30 12.59
N PRO A 76 -15.67 0.79 12.71
CA PRO A 76 -14.50 0.11 12.17
C PRO A 76 -14.34 -1.29 12.77
N VAL A 77 -14.13 -2.30 11.94
CA VAL A 77 -13.91 -3.69 12.38
C VAL A 77 -12.60 -3.81 13.15
N GLN A 78 -11.60 -3.00 12.81
CA GLN A 78 -10.32 -2.94 13.52
C GLN A 78 -10.47 -2.53 15.00
N GLN A 79 -11.56 -1.84 15.36
CA GLN A 79 -11.87 -1.39 16.72
C GLN A 79 -12.80 -2.33 17.49
N TRP A 80 -12.99 -3.57 17.03
CA TRP A 80 -13.75 -4.57 17.78
C TRP A 80 -12.98 -4.99 19.03
N ASN A 81 -13.60 -4.86 20.19
CA ASN A 81 -13.06 -5.40 21.43
C ASN A 81 -13.04 -6.93 21.39
N LEU A 82 -12.20 -7.54 22.24
CA LEU A 82 -12.02 -8.99 22.32
C LEU A 82 -13.36 -9.75 22.47
N GLY A 83 -14.27 -9.23 23.29
CA GLY A 83 -15.60 -9.82 23.48
C GLY A 83 -16.42 -9.91 22.20
N LYS A 84 -16.45 -8.86 21.37
CA LYS A 84 -17.20 -8.89 20.10
C LYS A 84 -16.60 -9.85 19.08
N GLN A 85 -15.28 -9.98 19.06
CA GLN A 85 -14.60 -10.97 18.23
C GLN A 85 -14.95 -12.41 18.67
N GLN A 86 -15.02 -12.66 19.99
CA GLN A 86 -15.43 -13.95 20.54
C GLN A 86 -16.91 -14.24 20.26
N GLU A 87 -17.81 -13.29 20.57
CA GLU A 87 -19.24 -13.39 20.25
C GLU A 87 -19.46 -13.73 18.78
N PHE A 88 -18.71 -13.10 17.86
CA PHE A 88 -18.82 -13.38 16.42
C PHE A 88 -18.43 -14.82 16.06
N LYS A 89 -17.38 -15.38 16.68
CA LYS A 89 -16.98 -16.78 16.47
C LYS A 89 -18.01 -17.78 17.00
N GLU A 90 -18.74 -17.42 18.04
CA GLU A 90 -19.77 -18.27 18.65
C GLU A 90 -21.12 -18.21 17.93
N ARG A 91 -21.32 -17.23 17.03
CA ARG A 91 -22.54 -17.12 16.23
C ARG A 91 -22.70 -18.36 15.36
N LYS A 92 -23.91 -18.92 15.37
CA LYS A 92 -24.32 -20.03 14.50
C LYS A 92 -25.39 -19.54 13.56
N GLU A 93 -25.22 -19.85 12.28
CA GLU A 93 -26.25 -19.61 11.28
C GLU A 93 -27.45 -20.53 11.55
N TYR A 94 -28.65 -20.00 11.38
CA TYR A 94 -29.85 -20.80 11.45
C TYR A 94 -29.93 -21.68 10.20
N LYS A 95 -29.87 -23.00 10.39
CA LYS A 95 -30.07 -23.96 9.30
C LYS A 95 -31.55 -24.28 9.19
N ILE A 96 -32.18 -23.83 8.11
CA ILE A 96 -33.54 -24.24 7.75
C ILE A 96 -33.48 -25.74 7.43
N LYS A 97 -34.30 -26.55 8.10
CA LYS A 97 -34.55 -27.93 7.70
C LYS A 97 -35.57 -27.89 6.56
N ILE A 98 -35.12 -28.26 5.37
CA ILE A 98 -35.97 -28.51 4.19
C ILE A 98 -36.39 -29.97 4.23
#